data_AF-U1R1B3-F1
#
_entry.id   AF-U1R1B3-F1
#
_cell.length_a   1.000
_cell.length_b   1.000
_cell.length_c   1.000
_cell.angle_alpha   90.00
_cell.angle_beta   90.00
_cell.angle_gamma   90.00
#
_symmetry.space_group_name_H-M   'P 1'
#
loop_
_entity.id
_entity.type
_entity.pdbx_description
1 polymer ?
#
loop_
_entity_poly.entity_id
_entity_poly.type
_entity_poly.pdbx_seq_one_letter_code
_entity_poly.pdbx_strand_id
1 'polypeptide(L)'
;MPTPETGYDPSLGRKFIFVTGGVMSGLGKGITAASTGRLLADAGFDVTAVKIDPYLNVDAGTMNPYQHGEVYVLKDGGEVDLDLGNYERFLGVDMTSDHNVTTGKVYEEVIERERSGDYLGDTVQIIPHVTDDIKRR
;
A
#
# COMPACT_ATOMS: atom_id res chain seq x y z
N MET A 1 7.56 18.30 10.76
CA MET A 1 6.38 18.74 11.53
C MET A 1 5.89 20.00 10.88
N PRO A 2 4.63 20.02 10.41
CA PRO A 2 4.06 21.20 9.78
C PRO A 2 4.22 22.40 10.71
N THR A 3 4.69 23.51 10.16
CA THR A 3 4.99 24.71 10.95
C THR A 3 3.70 25.24 11.58
N PRO A 4 3.76 25.96 12.72
CA PRO A 4 2.59 26.57 13.35
C PRO A 4 1.74 27.43 12.40
N GLU A 5 2.32 27.91 11.31
CA GLU A 5 1.68 28.72 10.27
C GLU A 5 0.66 27.93 9.41
N THR A 6 0.75 26.61 9.38
CA THR A 6 -0.16 25.75 8.57
C THR A 6 -1.55 25.56 9.19
N GLY A 7 -1.73 25.93 10.47
CA GLY A 7 -2.97 25.66 11.21
C GLY A 7 -3.24 24.16 11.45
N TYR A 8 -2.24 23.29 11.26
CA TYR A 8 -2.37 21.86 11.49
C TYR A 8 -2.50 21.55 12.99
N ASP A 9 -3.57 20.85 13.36
CA ASP A 9 -3.77 20.32 14.71
C ASP A 9 -3.26 18.87 14.78
N PRO A 10 -2.13 18.62 15.47
CA PRO A 10 -1.55 17.29 15.61
C PRO A 10 -2.42 16.31 16.42
N SER A 11 -3.44 16.80 17.16
CA SER A 11 -4.37 15.94 17.91
C SER A 11 -5.35 15.19 17.01
N LEU A 12 -5.48 15.61 15.75
CA LEU A 12 -6.41 15.02 14.77
C LEU A 12 -5.99 13.64 14.25
N GLY A 13 -4.85 13.11 14.72
CA GLY A 13 -4.33 11.80 14.37
C GLY A 13 -3.80 11.68 12.94
N ARG A 14 -3.41 10.45 12.56
CA ARG A 14 -2.97 10.14 11.19
C ARG A 14 -4.11 10.35 10.20
N LYS A 15 -3.80 10.98 9.07
CA LYS A 15 -4.75 11.22 7.97
C LYS A 15 -4.49 10.24 6.84
N PHE A 16 -5.56 9.78 6.21
CA PHE A 16 -5.51 8.89 5.06
C PHE A 16 -6.06 9.60 3.84
N ILE A 17 -5.30 9.60 2.75
CA ILE A 17 -5.74 10.08 1.44
C ILE A 17 -5.85 8.86 0.53
N PHE A 18 -7.08 8.46 0.20
CA PHE A 18 -7.32 7.35 -0.71
C PHE A 18 -7.32 7.85 -2.15
N VAL A 19 -6.35 7.41 -2.94
CA VAL A 19 -6.29 7.69 -4.38
C VAL A 19 -6.91 6.52 -5.13
N THR A 20 -8.09 6.76 -5.72
CA THR A 20 -8.82 5.74 -6.49
C THR A 20 -8.72 6.01 -7.99
N GLY A 21 -8.92 4.97 -8.80
CA GLY A 21 -8.87 5.06 -10.26
C GLY A 21 -10.20 4.71 -10.91
N GLY A 22 -10.62 5.52 -11.88
CA GLY A 22 -11.78 5.26 -12.73
C GLY A 22 -11.42 5.21 -14.21
N VAL A 23 -12.36 4.76 -15.02
CA VAL A 23 -12.31 4.71 -16.50
C VAL A 23 -11.27 3.73 -17.08
N MET A 24 -9.98 3.99 -16.89
CA MET A 24 -8.90 3.17 -17.48
C MET A 24 -7.68 3.08 -16.56
N SER A 25 -6.96 1.97 -16.63
CA SER A 25 -5.62 1.88 -16.05
C SER A 25 -4.59 2.66 -16.89
N GLY A 26 -3.43 2.99 -16.31
CA GLY A 26 -2.35 3.68 -17.03
C GLY A 26 -2.46 5.21 -17.17
N LEU A 27 -3.51 5.84 -16.62
CA LEU A 27 -3.68 7.32 -16.63
C LEU A 27 -2.70 8.10 -15.72
N GLY A 28 -1.68 7.45 -15.16
CA GLY A 28 -0.68 8.11 -14.31
C GLY A 28 -1.08 8.25 -12.84
N LYS A 29 -1.96 7.39 -12.31
CA LYS A 29 -2.43 7.44 -10.91
C LYS A 29 -1.28 7.37 -9.90
N GLY A 30 -0.33 6.45 -10.10
CA GLY A 30 0.85 6.31 -9.23
C GLY A 30 1.70 7.58 -9.21
N ILE A 31 1.98 8.18 -10.37
CA ILE A 31 2.75 9.42 -10.46
C ILE A 31 2.02 10.61 -9.81
N THR A 32 0.70 10.73 -10.02
CA THR A 32 -0.11 11.78 -9.37
C THR A 32 -0.12 11.62 -7.85
N ALA A 33 -0.26 10.39 -7.34
CA ALA A 33 -0.18 10.10 -5.92
C ALA A 33 1.21 10.43 -5.34
N ALA A 34 2.28 9.99 -6.01
CA ALA A 34 3.66 10.29 -5.64
C ALA A 34 3.95 11.80 -5.60
N SER A 35 3.49 12.53 -6.61
CA SER A 35 3.63 13.99 -6.71
C SER A 35 2.88 14.71 -5.59
N THR A 36 1.65 14.26 -5.28
CA THR A 36 0.85 14.80 -4.19
C THR A 36 1.55 14.57 -2.84
N GLY A 37 2.07 13.36 -2.63
CA GLY A 37 2.85 13.04 -1.43
C GLY A 37 4.10 13.91 -1.30
N ARG A 38 4.80 14.17 -2.41
CA ARG A 38 5.96 15.06 -2.42
C ARG A 38 5.61 16.49 -2.04
N LEU A 39 4.53 17.06 -2.58
CA LEU A 39 4.08 18.40 -2.20
C LEU A 39 3.74 18.50 -0.71
N LEU A 40 3.13 17.46 -0.14
CA LEU A 40 2.86 17.39 1.30
C LEU A 40 4.15 17.28 2.13
N ALA A 41 5.11 16.47 1.68
CA ALA A 41 6.42 16.37 2.33
C ALA A 41 7.17 17.71 2.31
N ASP A 42 7.17 18.42 1.17
CA ASP A 42 7.78 19.75 1.03
C ASP A 42 7.04 20.80 1.89
N ALA A 43 5.75 20.62 2.17
CA ALA A 43 4.98 21.43 3.14
C ALA A 43 5.26 21.06 4.62
N GLY A 44 6.16 20.12 4.88
CA GLY A 44 6.63 19.75 6.22
C GLY A 44 5.81 18.66 6.93
N PHE A 45 4.88 18.02 6.21
CA PHE A 45 4.15 16.84 6.71
C PHE A 45 5.03 15.59 6.65
N ASP A 46 4.81 14.69 7.60
CA ASP A 46 5.35 13.33 7.54
C ASP A 46 4.43 12.49 6.66
N VAL A 47 4.96 11.98 5.54
CA VAL A 47 4.16 11.35 4.48
C VAL A 47 4.79 10.01 4.11
N THR A 48 3.95 8.98 4.05
CA THR A 48 4.26 7.70 3.42
C THR A 48 3.15 7.34 2.42
N ALA A 49 3.38 6.33 1.59
CA ALA A 49 2.39 5.81 0.65
C ALA A 49 2.27 4.29 0.78
N VAL A 50 1.04 3.79 0.68
CA VAL A 50 0.75 2.36 0.62
C VAL A 50 0.09 2.07 -0.73
N LYS A 51 0.57 1.03 -1.40
CA LYS A 51 0.05 0.54 -2.66
C LYS A 51 -0.80 -0.69 -2.40
N ILE A 52 -2.05 -0.65 -2.84
CA ILE A 52 -2.97 -1.79 -2.81
C ILE A 52 -3.12 -2.31 -4.24
N ASP A 53 -2.67 -3.54 -4.46
CA ASP A 53 -2.74 -4.22 -5.75
C ASP A 53 -3.78 -5.34 -5.73
N PRO A 54 -4.75 -5.32 -6.65
CA PRO A 54 -5.87 -6.26 -6.61
C PRO A 54 -5.54 -7.64 -7.19
N TYR A 55 -4.30 -7.90 -7.63
CA TYR A 55 -3.89 -9.21 -8.16
C TYR A 55 -3.68 -10.24 -7.05
N LEU A 56 -3.78 -11.52 -7.42
CA LEU A 56 -3.70 -12.66 -6.48
C LEU A 56 -2.27 -13.11 -6.16
N ASN A 57 -1.26 -12.68 -6.94
CA ASN A 57 0.12 -12.94 -6.60
C ASN A 57 0.44 -12.33 -5.22
N VAL A 58 1.13 -13.09 -4.36
CA VAL A 58 1.53 -12.63 -3.03
C VAL A 58 2.50 -11.46 -3.17
N ASP A 59 3.46 -11.58 -4.08
CA ASP A 59 4.45 -10.58 -4.47
C ASP A 59 4.52 -10.45 -6.00
N ALA A 60 5.35 -9.53 -6.48
CA ALA A 60 5.58 -9.36 -7.91
C ALA A 60 6.56 -10.38 -8.51
N GLY A 61 7.26 -11.19 -7.69
CA GLY A 61 8.38 -12.04 -8.11
C GLY A 61 7.98 -13.15 -9.10
N THR A 62 6.71 -13.55 -9.11
CA THR A 62 6.18 -14.57 -10.04
C THR A 62 5.63 -13.99 -11.35
N MET A 63 5.58 -12.67 -11.51
CA MET A 63 5.05 -12.01 -12.69
C MET A 63 6.10 -11.91 -13.79
N ASN A 64 5.70 -12.04 -15.06
CA ASN A 64 6.61 -11.84 -16.18
C ASN A 64 6.95 -10.34 -16.35
N PRO A 65 8.21 -9.90 -16.17
CA PRO A 65 8.54 -8.48 -16.18
C PRO A 65 8.37 -7.81 -17.55
N TYR A 66 8.46 -8.59 -18.64
CA TYR A 66 8.24 -8.06 -19.99
C TYR A 66 6.76 -7.73 -20.28
N GLN A 67 5.84 -8.26 -19.49
CA GLN A 67 4.39 -8.04 -19.66
C GLN A 67 3.82 -7.10 -18.60
N HIS A 68 4.36 -7.15 -17.38
CA HIS A 68 3.79 -6.46 -16.23
C HIS A 68 4.64 -5.31 -15.69
N GLY A 69 5.85 -5.12 -16.24
CA GLY A 69 6.80 -4.13 -15.75
C GLY A 69 7.84 -4.73 -14.80
N GLU A 70 8.79 -3.92 -14.37
CA GLU A 70 9.85 -4.37 -13.46
C GLU A 70 9.30 -4.83 -12.10
N VAL A 71 9.99 -5.80 -11.51
CA VAL A 71 9.86 -6.10 -10.08
C VAL A 71 10.80 -5.15 -9.35
N TYR A 72 10.26 -4.34 -8.45
CA TYR A 72 11.05 -3.44 -7.62
C TYR A 72 11.40 -4.13 -6.31
N VAL A 73 12.64 -3.99 -5.84
CA VAL A 73 13.11 -4.63 -4.60
C VAL A 73 13.32 -3.57 -3.53
N LEU A 74 12.59 -3.70 -2.43
CA LEU A 74 12.65 -2.79 -1.29
C LEU A 74 13.85 -3.08 -0.39
N LYS A 75 14.15 -2.16 0.54
CA LYS A 75 15.29 -2.26 1.45
C LYS A 75 15.28 -3.51 2.33
N ASP A 76 14.10 -4.01 2.68
CA ASP A 76 13.90 -5.23 3.46
C ASP A 76 13.91 -6.52 2.62
N GLY A 77 14.14 -6.40 1.30
CA GLY A 77 14.17 -7.50 0.35
C GLY A 77 12.81 -7.85 -0.26
N GLY A 78 11.75 -7.08 0.05
CA GLY A 78 10.43 -7.31 -0.53
C GLY A 78 10.39 -7.07 -2.04
N GLU A 79 9.82 -8.03 -2.78
CA GLU A 79 9.58 -7.95 -4.23
C GLU A 79 8.19 -7.36 -4.50
N VAL A 80 8.13 -6.15 -5.07
CA VAL A 80 6.89 -5.36 -5.19
C VAL A 80 6.70 -4.80 -6.59
N ASP A 81 5.49 -4.27 -6.84
CA ASP A 81 5.16 -3.53 -8.06
C ASP A 81 6.03 -2.27 -8.22
N LEU A 82 6.31 -1.89 -9.47
CA LEU A 82 7.14 -0.74 -9.83
C LEU A 82 6.65 0.60 -9.28
N ASP A 83 5.34 0.73 -8.96
CA ASP A 83 4.78 1.96 -8.38
C ASP A 83 5.46 2.32 -7.05
N LEU A 84 5.93 1.33 -6.26
CA LEU A 84 6.65 1.58 -5.01
C LEU A 84 7.97 2.32 -5.25
N GLY A 85 8.69 1.97 -6.31
CA GLY A 85 9.91 2.68 -6.70
C GLY A 85 9.63 4.14 -7.08
N ASN A 86 8.46 4.43 -7.66
CA ASN A 86 8.05 5.81 -7.91
C ASN A 86 7.81 6.57 -6.60
N TYR A 87 7.20 5.95 -5.60
CA TYR A 87 7.00 6.60 -4.31
C TYR A 87 8.32 6.87 -3.58
N GLU A 88 9.24 5.90 -3.52
CA GLU A 88 10.57 6.12 -2.92
C GLU A 88 11.32 7.26 -3.61
N ARG A 89 11.33 7.29 -4.95
CA ARG A 89 12.02 8.33 -5.73
C ARG A 89 11.43 9.73 -5.50
N PHE A 90 10.12 9.85 -5.38
CA PHE A 90 9.47 11.15 -5.16
C PHE A 90 9.59 11.60 -3.69
N LEU A 91 9.29 10.71 -2.75
CA LEU A 91 9.25 11.02 -1.32
C LEU A 91 10.65 11.09 -0.70
N GLY A 92 11.64 10.39 -1.27
CA GLY A 92 12.98 10.32 -0.72
C GLY A 92 13.06 9.52 0.59
N VAL A 93 12.22 8.50 0.73
CA VAL A 93 12.15 7.62 1.92
C VAL A 93 12.28 6.16 1.50
N ASP A 94 12.89 5.35 2.36
CA ASP A 94 12.96 3.90 2.17
C ASP A 94 11.60 3.28 2.58
N MET A 95 11.03 2.45 1.71
CA MET A 95 9.84 1.66 1.99
C MET A 95 10.20 0.21 2.33
N THR A 96 9.22 -0.49 2.88
CA THR A 96 9.27 -1.91 3.28
C THR A 96 8.10 -2.67 2.67
N SER A 97 8.13 -3.99 2.74
CA SER A 97 7.10 -4.90 2.24
C SER A 97 5.69 -4.59 2.76
N ASP A 98 5.58 -3.92 3.91
CA ASP A 98 4.32 -3.44 4.50
C ASP A 98 3.65 -2.33 3.67
N HIS A 99 4.41 -1.62 2.85
CA HIS A 99 3.89 -0.58 1.95
C HIS A 99 3.21 -1.16 0.71
N ASN A 100 3.28 -2.47 0.49
CA ASN A 100 2.62 -3.16 -0.62
C ASN A 100 1.65 -4.24 -0.11
N VAL A 101 0.37 -3.99 -0.32
CA VAL A 101 -0.73 -4.91 0.00
C VAL A 101 -1.24 -5.52 -1.30
N THR A 102 -1.28 -6.85 -1.36
CA THR A 102 -1.83 -7.59 -2.51
C THR A 102 -3.03 -8.41 -2.08
N THR A 103 -3.96 -8.73 -2.98
CA THR A 103 -5.04 -9.68 -2.69
C THR A 103 -4.46 -11.02 -2.24
N GLY A 104 -3.34 -11.45 -2.85
CA GLY A 104 -2.61 -12.67 -2.47
C GLY A 104 -2.24 -12.71 -0.99
N LYS A 105 -1.49 -11.71 -0.51
CA LYS A 105 -1.07 -11.60 0.91
C LYS A 105 -2.24 -11.60 1.87
N VAL A 106 -3.32 -10.90 1.52
CA VAL A 106 -4.52 -10.80 2.36
C VAL A 106 -5.21 -12.16 2.48
N TYR A 107 -5.43 -12.85 1.35
CA TYR A 107 -6.10 -14.15 1.36
C TYR A 107 -5.24 -15.23 2.01
N GLU A 108 -3.93 -15.23 1.76
CA GLU A 108 -2.98 -16.14 2.41
C GLU A 108 -3.07 -16.03 3.94
N GLU A 109 -2.92 -14.83 4.49
CA GLU A 109 -3.01 -14.58 5.94
C GLU A 109 -4.37 -14.99 6.52
N VAL A 110 -5.47 -14.64 5.86
CA VAL A 110 -6.82 -15.00 6.33
C VAL A 110 -7.00 -16.52 6.34
N ILE A 111 -6.50 -17.22 5.33
CA ILE A 111 -6.57 -18.69 5.27
C ILE A 111 -5.67 -19.31 6.35
N GLU A 112 -4.47 -18.80 6.57
CA GLU A 112 -3.56 -19.30 7.60
C GLU A 112 -4.12 -19.13 9.02
N ARG A 113 -4.75 -17.99 9.31
CA ARG A 113 -5.48 -17.75 10.57
C ARG A 113 -6.66 -18.68 10.76
N GLU A 114 -7.38 -18.98 9.68
CA GLU A 114 -8.46 -19.96 9.72
C GLU A 114 -7.94 -21.36 10.03
N ARG A 115 -6.84 -21.78 9.40
CA ARG A 115 -6.23 -23.10 9.62
C ARG A 115 -5.58 -23.26 11.00
N SER A 116 -5.08 -22.18 11.59
CA SER A 116 -4.55 -22.17 12.95
C SER A 116 -5.64 -22.10 14.04
N GLY A 117 -6.89 -21.84 13.66
CA GLY A 117 -8.03 -21.81 14.56
C GLY A 117 -8.31 -20.44 15.20
N ASP A 118 -7.70 -19.37 14.67
CA ASP A 118 -7.83 -18.00 15.22
C ASP A 118 -9.27 -17.45 15.14
N TYR A 119 -10.08 -17.96 14.20
CA TYR A 119 -11.49 -17.62 14.08
C TYR A 119 -12.42 -18.53 14.89
N LEU A 120 -11.90 -19.35 15.81
CA LEU A 120 -12.68 -20.14 16.78
C LEU A 120 -13.75 -21.05 16.16
N GLY A 121 -13.55 -21.50 14.91
CA GLY A 121 -14.49 -22.34 14.17
C GLY A 121 -15.61 -21.59 13.46
N ASP A 122 -15.59 -20.25 13.46
CA ASP A 122 -16.54 -19.44 12.71
C ASP A 122 -16.34 -19.59 11.20
N THR A 123 -17.42 -19.34 10.44
CA THR A 123 -17.34 -19.28 8.99
C THR A 123 -16.57 -18.02 8.56
N VAL A 124 -15.44 -18.21 7.91
CA VAL A 124 -14.66 -17.11 7.34
C VAL A 124 -15.30 -16.60 6.06
N GLN A 125 -15.40 -15.28 5.96
CA GLN A 125 -16.15 -14.55 4.93
C GLN A 125 -15.35 -13.35 4.43
N ILE A 126 -15.67 -12.86 3.23
CA ILE A 126 -15.08 -11.62 2.68
C ILE A 126 -15.32 -10.44 3.65
N ILE A 127 -16.54 -10.29 4.14
CA ILE A 127 -16.88 -9.33 5.18
C ILE A 127 -17.29 -10.13 6.43
N PRO A 128 -16.67 -9.91 7.61
CA PRO A 128 -15.66 -8.87 7.86
C PRO A 128 -14.22 -9.33 7.61
N HIS A 129 -13.91 -10.63 7.63
CA HIS A 129 -12.56 -11.16 7.81
C HIS A 129 -11.53 -10.66 6.79
N VAL A 130 -11.83 -10.72 5.49
CA VAL A 130 -10.91 -10.21 4.45
C VAL A 130 -10.82 -8.68 4.52
N THR A 131 -11.95 -7.98 4.67
CA THR A 131 -11.94 -6.52 4.78
C THR A 131 -11.25 -5.99 6.04
N ASP A 132 -11.29 -6.74 7.14
CA ASP A 132 -10.61 -6.38 8.38
C ASP A 132 -9.10 -6.66 8.27
N ASP A 133 -8.66 -7.69 7.56
CA ASP A 133 -7.24 -7.86 7.26
C ASP A 133 -6.70 -6.74 6.36
N ILE A 134 -7.48 -6.31 5.36
CA ILE A 134 -7.14 -5.14 4.54
C ILE A 134 -7.00 -3.87 5.40
N LYS A 135 -7.91 -3.65 6.36
CA LYS A 135 -7.86 -2.48 7.26
C LYS A 135 -6.74 -2.54 8.29
N ARG A 136 -6.28 -3.74 8.66
CA ARG A 136 -5.23 -3.97 9.66
C ARG A 136 -3.84 -3.61 9.12
N ARG A 137 -3.63 -3.81 7.83
CA ARG A 137 -2.41 -3.45 7.10
C ARG A 137 -2.35 -1.95 6.86
#